data_AF-A0A3Q9FS59-F1
#
_entry.id   AF-A0A3Q9FS59-F1
#
_cell.length_a   1.000
_cell.length_b   1.000
_cell.length_c   1.000
_cell.angle_alpha   90.00
_cell.angle_beta   90.00
_cell.angle_gamma   90.00
#
_symmetry.space_group_name_H-M   'P 1'
#
loop_
_entity.id
_entity.type
_entity.pdbx_description
1 polymer ?
#
loop_
_entity_poly.entity_id
_entity_poly.type
_entity_poly.pdbx_seq_one_letter_code
_entity_poly.pdbx_strand_id
1 'polypeptide(L)'
;MLYGVKNIYRFSVEGEPDKTLIDSNYEKNYQAFEESIMLVIADSFERAYEIAELKAKKAEDTYTNCYGQTVKYRFIDSIDCYSISENELEDGMELYSNIVSLSK
;
A
#
# COMPACT_ATOMS: atom_id res chain seq x y z
N MET A 1 16.95 5.64 -14.36
CA MET A 1 15.56 5.29 -14.73
C MET A 1 14.63 5.47 -13.54
N LEU A 2 13.40 5.92 -13.82
CA LEU A 2 12.30 5.97 -12.86
C LEU A 2 11.46 4.71 -12.98
N TYR A 3 10.99 4.21 -11.85
CA TYR A 3 10.12 3.04 -11.76
C TYR A 3 8.97 3.32 -10.81
N GLY A 4 7.77 2.86 -11.15
CA GLY A 4 6.67 2.74 -10.20
C GLY A 4 6.61 1.30 -9.71
N VAL A 5 6.81 1.09 -8.41
CA VAL A 5 6.72 -0.23 -7.77
C VAL A 5 5.42 -0.33 -6.99
N LYS A 6 4.59 -1.31 -7.33
CA LYS A 6 3.31 -1.56 -6.69
C LYS A 6 3.51 -2.47 -5.47
N ASN A 7 3.18 -1.93 -4.30
CA ASN A 7 3.29 -2.58 -3.00
C ASN A 7 1.91 -2.91 -2.46
N ILE A 8 1.79 -4.07 -1.81
CA ILE A 8 0.60 -4.48 -1.07
C ILE A 8 0.89 -4.39 0.43
N TYR A 9 0.00 -3.74 1.15
CA TYR A 9 0.03 -3.67 2.61
C TYR A 9 -1.25 -4.26 3.19
N ARG A 10 -1.16 -4.80 4.41
CA ARG A 10 -2.29 -5.27 5.20
C ARG A 10 -2.47 -4.40 6.42
N PHE A 11 -3.73 -4.05 6.67
CA PHE A 11 -4.20 -3.49 7.92
C PHE A 11 -4.94 -4.59 8.69
N SER A 12 -4.49 -4.84 9.91
CA SER A 12 -5.17 -5.76 10.84
C SER A 12 -5.38 -5.07 12.18
N VAL A 13 -6.57 -5.24 12.74
CA VAL A 13 -6.95 -4.69 14.04
C VAL A 13 -6.86 -5.77 15.12
N GLU A 14 -6.22 -5.46 16.24
CA GLU A 14 -6.06 -6.34 17.39
C GLU A 14 -6.62 -5.67 18.67
N GLY A 15 -7.16 -6.50 19.56
CA GLY A 15 -7.77 -6.06 20.82
C GLY A 15 -9.27 -5.83 20.72
N GLU A 16 -9.91 -5.69 21.88
CA GLU A 16 -11.34 -5.37 21.97
C GLU A 16 -11.55 -3.85 21.85
N PRO A 17 -12.60 -3.39 21.15
CA PRO A 17 -12.93 -1.97 21.08
C PRO A 17 -13.43 -1.46 22.44
N ASP A 18 -13.18 -0.19 22.71
CA ASP A 18 -13.88 0.52 23.78
C ASP A 18 -15.38 0.64 23.42
N LYS A 19 -16.22 0.00 24.23
CA LYS A 19 -17.68 -0.05 24.03
C LYS A 19 -18.34 1.33 24.02
N THR A 20 -17.71 2.33 24.62
CA THR A 20 -18.23 3.71 24.65
C THR A 20 -17.90 4.49 23.36
N LEU A 21 -16.96 4.01 22.56
CA LEU A 21 -16.51 4.63 21.31
C LEU A 21 -17.14 3.98 20.07
N ILE A 22 -17.88 2.88 20.23
CA ILE A 22 -18.55 2.18 19.12
C ILE A 22 -19.68 3.04 18.55
N ASP A 23 -19.66 3.23 17.23
CA ASP A 23 -20.69 3.92 16.48
C ASP A 23 -21.16 3.08 15.27
N SER A 24 -21.91 3.70 14.34
CA SER A 24 -22.45 3.03 13.15
C SER A 24 -21.40 2.60 12.12
N ASN A 25 -20.16 3.09 12.22
CA ASN A 25 -19.05 2.79 11.32
C ASN A 25 -18.13 1.68 11.86
N TYR A 26 -18.41 1.13 13.05
CA TYR A 26 -17.62 0.07 13.62
C TYR A 26 -17.83 -1.25 12.86
N GLU A 27 -16.75 -1.81 12.34
CA GLU A 27 -16.73 -3.12 11.70
C GLU A 27 -15.97 -4.13 12.55
N LYS A 28 -16.66 -5.19 12.97
CA LYS A 28 -16.03 -6.28 13.72
C LYS A 28 -15.09 -7.06 12.80
N ASN A 29 -13.89 -7.38 13.31
CA ASN A 29 -12.85 -8.11 12.58
C ASN A 29 -12.38 -7.40 11.31
N TYR A 30 -12.40 -6.06 11.31
CA TYR A 30 -11.95 -5.26 10.18
C TYR A 30 -10.56 -5.66 9.70
N GLN A 31 -10.45 -5.87 8.40
CA GLN A 31 -9.19 -6.07 7.68
C GLN A 31 -9.27 -5.33 6.35
N ALA A 32 -8.16 -4.73 5.96
CA ALA A 32 -8.05 -4.08 4.67
C ALA A 32 -6.70 -4.37 4.03
N PHE A 33 -6.68 -4.27 2.71
CA PHE A 33 -5.46 -4.31 1.92
C PHE A 33 -5.36 -3.00 1.16
N GLU A 34 -4.16 -2.43 1.15
CA GLU A 34 -3.84 -1.25 0.36
C GLU A 34 -2.93 -1.65 -0.78
N GLU A 35 -3.30 -1.24 -1.99
CA GLU A 35 -2.40 -1.21 -3.15
C GLU A 35 -1.82 0.21 -3.26
N SER A 36 -0.50 0.31 -3.20
CA SER A 36 0.21 1.58 -3.24
C SER A 36 1.30 1.54 -4.30
N ILE A 37 1.45 2.61 -5.06
CA ILE A 37 2.51 2.74 -6.07
C ILE A 37 3.58 3.70 -5.54
N MET A 38 4.81 3.20 -5.42
CA MET A 38 5.97 3.95 -4.98
C MET A 38 6.88 4.31 -6.15
N LEU A 39 7.19 5.60 -6.31
CA LEU A 39 8.22 6.05 -7.22
C LEU A 39 9.62 5.69 -6.70
N VAL A 40 10.41 5.02 -7.52
CA VAL A 40 11.76 4.57 -7.22
C VAL A 40 12.71 4.96 -8.35
N ILE A 41 13.89 5.46 -7.99
CA ILE A 41 14.99 5.67 -8.92
C ILE A 41 15.93 4.46 -8.79
N ALA A 42 16.16 3.76 -9.90
CA ALA A 42 17.03 2.58 -9.96
C ALA A 42 17.67 2.43 -11.34
N ASP A 43 18.61 1.50 -11.45
CA ASP A 43 19.31 1.09 -12.67
C ASP A 43 18.74 -0.20 -13.29
N SER A 44 17.87 -0.92 -12.58
CA SER A 44 17.13 -2.08 -13.09
C SER A 44 15.79 -2.27 -12.36
N PHE A 45 14.92 -3.13 -12.92
CA PHE A 45 13.67 -3.52 -12.26
C PHE A 45 13.92 -4.24 -10.93
N GLU A 46 14.89 -5.16 -10.89
CA GLU A 46 15.28 -5.89 -9.68
C GLU A 46 15.72 -4.93 -8.59
N ARG A 47 16.56 -3.94 -8.95
CA ARG A 47 16.99 -2.94 -7.98
C ARG A 47 15.85 -2.03 -7.52
N ALA A 48 14.88 -1.73 -8.40
CA ALA A 48 13.69 -0.99 -8.03
C ALA A 48 12.85 -1.74 -6.98
N TYR A 49 12.63 -3.04 -7.16
CA TYR A 49 11.97 -3.91 -6.18
C TYR A 49 12.70 -3.89 -4.84
N GLU A 50 14.00 -4.17 -4.81
CA GLU A 50 14.79 -4.20 -3.58
C GLU A 50 14.69 -2.88 -2.79
N ILE A 51 14.75 -1.74 -3.48
CA ILE A 51 14.63 -0.42 -2.86
C ILE A 51 13.20 -0.20 -2.34
N ALA A 52 12.18 -0.56 -3.11
CA ALA A 52 10.78 -0.41 -2.73
C ALA A 52 10.45 -1.26 -1.50
N GLU A 53 10.79 -2.55 -1.50
CA GLU A 53 10.55 -3.47 -0.40
C GLU A 53 11.26 -3.01 0.88
N LEU A 54 12.51 -2.57 0.78
CA LEU A 54 13.25 -2.04 1.93
C LEU A 54 12.56 -0.79 2.52
N LYS A 55 12.05 0.10 1.67
CA LYS A 55 11.30 1.29 2.10
C LYS A 55 9.94 0.91 2.68
N ALA A 56 9.22 -0.01 2.05
CA ALA A 56 7.93 -0.50 2.48
C ALA A 56 8.01 -1.18 3.85
N LYS A 57 9.03 -2.03 4.07
CA LYS A 57 9.31 -2.64 5.37
C LYS A 57 9.63 -1.62 6.46
N LYS A 58 10.37 -0.55 6.13
CA LYS A 58 10.65 0.54 7.08
C LYS A 58 9.44 1.41 7.38
N ALA A 59 8.46 1.44 6.49
CA ALA A 59 7.22 2.19 6.66
C ALA A 59 6.14 1.42 7.43
N GLU A 60 6.36 0.13 7.75
CA GLU A 60 5.46 -0.62 8.63
C GLU A 60 5.28 0.11 9.96
N ASP A 61 4.05 0.17 10.44
CA ASP A 61 3.73 0.96 11.64
C ASP A 61 2.64 0.32 12.49
N THR A 62 2.53 0.75 13.73
CA THR A 62 1.51 0.31 14.68
C THR A 62 0.95 1.53 15.40
N TYR A 63 -0.36 1.73 15.31
CA TYR A 63 -1.03 2.88 15.91
C TYR A 63 -2.36 2.48 16.54
N THR A 64 -2.93 3.37 17.35
CA THR A 64 -4.25 3.17 17.97
C THR A 64 -5.34 3.81 17.12
N ASN A 65 -6.40 3.09 16.79
CA ASN A 65 -7.55 3.65 16.07
C ASN A 65 -8.51 4.40 16.99
N CYS A 66 -9.57 4.98 16.41
CA CYS A 66 -10.62 5.71 17.14
C CYS A 66 -11.41 4.86 18.14
N TYR A 67 -11.35 3.52 18.04
CA TYR A 67 -12.02 2.59 18.96
C TYR A 67 -11.10 2.09 20.09
N GLY A 68 -9.90 2.67 20.22
CA GLY A 68 -8.91 2.27 21.23
C GLY A 68 -8.20 0.96 20.91
N GLN A 69 -8.33 0.43 19.69
CA GLN A 69 -7.70 -0.82 19.27
C GLN A 69 -6.37 -0.57 18.58
N THR A 70 -5.50 -1.58 18.61
CA THR A 70 -4.20 -1.54 17.94
C THR A 70 -4.37 -1.92 16.48
N VAL A 71 -3.98 -1.03 15.56
CA VAL A 71 -3.89 -1.30 14.13
C VAL A 71 -2.44 -1.59 13.77
N LYS A 72 -2.21 -2.69 13.08
CA LYS A 72 -0.91 -3.02 12.47
C LYS A 72 -0.99 -2.80 10.97
N TYR A 73 -0.11 -1.97 10.47
CA TYR A 73 0.15 -1.74 9.05
C TYR A 73 1.42 -2.50 8.66
N ARG A 74 1.29 -3.53 7.83
CA ARG A 74 2.40 -4.43 7.48
C ARG A 74 2.53 -4.60 5.98
N PHE A 75 3.75 -4.53 5.49
CA PHE A 75 4.07 -4.78 4.09
C PHE A 75 3.99 -6.28 3.82
N ILE A 76 3.27 -6.64 2.76
CA ILE A 76 3.12 -8.03 2.32
C ILE A 76 4.13 -8.31 1.23
N ASP A 77 4.02 -7.63 0.10
CA ASP A 77 4.77 -7.94 -1.12
C ASP A 77 4.77 -6.79 -2.13
N SER A 78 5.74 -6.78 -3.03
CA SER A 78 5.80 -5.91 -4.20
C SER A 78 5.39 -6.72 -5.42
N ILE A 79 4.19 -6.47 -5.94
CA ILE A 79 3.55 -7.37 -6.91
C ILE A 79 3.69 -6.93 -8.37
N ASP A 80 4.15 -5.71 -8.61
CA ASP A 80 4.39 -5.19 -9.95
C ASP A 80 5.42 -4.05 -9.95
N CYS A 81 6.07 -3.84 -11.09
CA CYS A 81 7.03 -2.77 -11.29
C CYS A 81 7.06 -2.37 -12.76
N TYR A 82 6.89 -1.08 -13.03
CA TYR A 82 6.86 -0.54 -14.38
C TYR A 82 7.86 0.59 -14.53
N SER A 83 8.52 0.65 -15.69
CA SER A 83 9.42 1.73 -16.04
C SER A 83 8.60 2.97 -16.40
N ILE A 84 8.98 4.09 -15.81
CA ILE A 84 8.47 5.41 -16.15
C ILE A 84 9.55 6.06 -17.02
N SER A 85 9.13 6.63 -18.16
CA SER A 85 10.05 7.27 -19.12
C SER A 85 10.94 8.29 -18.42
N GLU A 86 12.20 8.40 -18.86
CA GLU A 86 13.16 9.35 -18.29
C GLU A 86 12.90 10.80 -18.69
N ASN A 87 12.01 11.01 -19.68
CA ASN A 87 11.53 12.34 -20.01
C ASN A 87 10.63 12.83 -18.88
N GLU A 88 10.76 14.12 -18.54
CA GLU A 88 10.05 14.78 -17.44
C GLU A 88 8.59 14.35 -17.38
N LEU A 89 8.05 14.13 -16.16
CA LEU A 89 6.63 13.81 -16.00
C LEU A 89 5.78 14.94 -16.61
N GLU A 90 5.02 14.63 -17.64
CA GLU A 90 4.17 15.59 -18.34
C GLU A 90 2.72 15.52 -17.83
N ASP A 91 2.00 16.65 -17.93
CA ASP A 91 0.56 16.69 -17.65
C ASP A 91 -0.20 15.74 -18.59
N GLY A 92 -1.08 14.91 -18.02
CA GLY A 92 -1.84 13.90 -18.77
C GLY A 92 -1.11 12.58 -19.03
N MET A 93 0.12 12.39 -18.55
CA MET A 93 0.84 11.12 -18.66
C MET A 93 0.16 10.03 -17.80
N GLU A 94 -0.21 8.91 -18.41
CA GLU A 94 -0.72 7.74 -17.68
C GLU A 94 0.45 7.01 -17.01
N LEU A 95 0.41 6.92 -15.67
CA LEU A 95 1.41 6.19 -14.88
C LEU A 95 0.95 4.77 -14.51
N TYR A 96 -0.37 4.57 -14.41
CA TYR A 96 -0.96 3.30 -14.04
C TYR A 96 -2.42 3.25 -14.48
N SER A 97 -2.80 2.11 -15.05
CA SER A 97 -4.19 1.78 -15.36
C SER A 97 -4.40 0.30 -15.09
N ASN A 98 -5.57 -0.04 -14.56
CA ASN A 98 -5.94 -1.42 -14.26
C ASN A 98 -7.36 -1.69 -14.75
N ILE A 99 -7.54 -2.83 -15.41
CA ILE A 99 -8.84 -3.30 -15.87
C ILE A 99 -9.26 -4.46 -14.96
N VAL A 100 -10.25 -4.22 -14.12
CA VAL A 100 -10.87 -5.29 -13.33
C VAL A 100 -12.04 -5.86 -14.13
N SER A 101 -11.88 -7.08 -14.63
CA SER A 101 -12.95 -7.80 -15.34
C SER A 101 -14.02 -8.25 -14.36
N LEU A 102 -15.28 -7.87 -14.61
CA LEU A 102 -16.46 -8.46 -13.99
C LEU A 102 -16.86 -9.75 -14.73
N SER A 103 -15.92 -10.66 -14.96
CA SER A 103 -16.26 -12.00 -15.48
C SER A 103 -16.97 -12.78 -14.38
N LYS A 104 -18.13 -13.35 -14.73
CA LYS A 104 -18.95 -14.21 -13.87
C LYS A 104 -18.19 -15.41 -13.32
#